data_AF-A0A7C5MIK6-F1
#
_entry.id   AF-A0A7C5MIK6-F1
#
_cell.length_a   1.000
_cell.length_b   1.000
_cell.length_c   1.000
_cell.angle_alpha   90.00
_cell.angle_beta   90.00
_cell.angle_gamma   90.00
#
_symmetry.space_group_name_H-M   'P 1'
#
loop_
_entity.id
_entity.type
_entity.pdbx_description
1 polymer ?
#
loop_
_entity_poly.entity_id
_entity_poly.type
_entity_poly.pdbx_seq_one_letter_code
_entity_poly.pdbx_strand_id
1 'polypeptide(L)'
;MKLEIESLKQHRRKIESHYAETILQILQASPVPLSLSLLSTWTGIPKYRLCKVLKQLCKYYPEKIRKITVAKDAFYQYIPTPNSAFLAIIKVKR
;
A
#
# COMPACT_ATOMS: atom_id res chain seq x y z
N MET A 1 -14.33 11.02 -32.30
CA MET A 1 -13.39 11.29 -31.18
C MET A 1 -13.79 10.56 -29.89
N LYS A 2 -13.93 9.22 -29.88
CA LYS A 2 -14.22 8.42 -28.64
C LYS A 2 -13.11 7.42 -28.27
N LEU A 3 -12.18 7.12 -29.17
CA LEU A 3 -11.14 6.11 -28.99
C LEU A 3 -9.96 6.56 -28.10
N GLU A 4 -9.68 7.87 -28.02
CA GLU A 4 -8.54 8.37 -27.24
C GLU A 4 -8.75 8.29 -25.72
N ILE A 5 -10.01 8.36 -25.26
CA ILE A 5 -10.34 8.36 -23.83
C ILE A 5 -10.12 6.97 -23.22
N GLU A 6 -10.39 5.90 -23.96
CA GLU A 6 -10.23 4.53 -23.47
C GLU A 6 -8.75 4.14 -23.34
N SER A 7 -7.91 4.56 -24.29
CA SER A 7 -6.47 4.28 -24.27
C SER A 7 -5.78 5.01 -23.09
N LEU A 8 -6.14 6.26 -22.84
CA LEU A 8 -5.66 7.01 -21.67
C LEU A 8 -6.12 6.41 -20.34
N LYS A 9 -7.34 5.84 -20.28
CA LYS A 9 -7.83 5.12 -19.09
C LYS A 9 -7.07 3.82 -18.84
N GLN A 10 -6.79 3.03 -19.87
CA GLN A 10 -5.99 1.81 -19.73
C GLN A 10 -4.55 2.13 -19.32
N HIS A 11 -3.95 3.16 -19.90
CA HIS A 11 -2.62 3.62 -19.48
C HIS A 11 -2.60 4.13 -18.03
N ARG A 12 -3.59 4.92 -17.63
CA ARG A 12 -3.73 5.36 -16.23
C ARG A 12 -3.85 4.19 -15.27
N ARG A 13 -4.63 3.15 -15.61
CA ARG A 13 -4.75 1.95 -14.78
C ARG A 13 -3.43 1.20 -14.65
N LYS A 14 -2.66 1.06 -15.74
CA LYS A 14 -1.32 0.44 -15.70
C LYS A 14 -0.34 1.24 -14.83
N ILE A 15 -0.35 2.57 -14.96
CA ILE A 15 0.53 3.46 -14.20
C ILE A 15 0.14 3.47 -12.71
N GLU A 16 -1.15 3.52 -12.39
CA GLU A 16 -1.64 3.40 -11.01
C GLU A 16 -1.32 2.02 -10.40
N SER A 17 -1.38 0.95 -11.20
CA SER A 17 -0.97 -0.40 -10.79
C SER A 17 0.52 -0.46 -10.43
N HIS A 18 1.38 0.14 -11.26
CA HIS A 18 2.82 0.15 -11.01
C HIS A 18 3.18 0.90 -9.72
N TYR A 19 2.57 2.07 -9.49
CA TYR A 19 2.78 2.81 -8.24
C TYR A 19 2.27 2.06 -7.01
N ALA A 20 1.15 1.34 -7.14
CA ALA A 20 0.62 0.53 -6.05
C ALA A 20 1.58 -0.61 -5.68
N GLU A 21 2.16 -1.28 -6.67
CA GLU A 21 3.16 -2.34 -6.46
C GLU A 21 4.42 -1.80 -5.77
N THR A 22 4.98 -0.68 -6.25
CA THR A 22 6.17 -0.07 -5.63
C THR A 22 5.91 0.33 -4.18
N ILE A 23 4.78 0.98 -3.91
CA ILE A 23 4.42 1.39 -2.54
C ILE A 23 4.24 0.16 -1.65
N LEU A 24 3.63 -0.91 -2.16
CA LEU A 24 3.41 -2.14 -1.42
C LEU A 24 4.73 -2.85 -1.09
N GLN A 25 5.67 -2.93 -2.03
CA GLN A 25 7.02 -3.47 -1.80
C GLN A 25 7.78 -2.68 -0.72
N ILE A 26 7.71 -1.35 -0.77
CA ILE A 26 8.34 -0.49 0.24
C ILE A 26 7.72 -0.72 1.62
N LEU A 27 6.39 -0.78 1.69
CA LEU A 27 5.68 -1.04 2.96
C LEU A 27 6.00 -2.43 3.51
N GLN A 28 6.17 -3.44 2.64
CA GLN A 28 6.55 -4.80 3.04
C GLN A 28 8.00 -4.89 3.54
N ALA A 29 8.91 -4.16 2.91
CA ALA A 29 10.32 -4.14 3.29
C ALA A 29 10.57 -3.35 4.59
N SER A 30 9.65 -2.44 4.96
CA SER A 30 9.78 -1.62 6.16
C SER A 30 9.10 -2.26 7.38
N PRO A 31 9.84 -2.60 8.45
CA PRO A 31 9.23 -3.06 9.71
C PRO A 31 8.53 -1.92 10.46
N VAL A 32 8.85 -0.67 10.13
CA VAL A 32 8.33 0.53 10.80
C VAL A 32 7.23 1.21 9.98
N PRO A 33 6.27 1.88 10.66
CA PRO A 33 5.28 2.72 9.97
C PRO A 33 5.96 3.86 9.20
N LEU A 34 5.62 4.01 7.93
CA LEU A 34 6.17 5.04 7.06
C LEU A 34 5.21 6.22 6.91
N SER A 35 5.74 7.43 7.02
CA SER A 35 4.96 8.65 6.80
C SER A 35 4.74 8.90 5.30
N LEU A 36 3.67 9.64 4.98
CA LEU A 36 3.42 10.13 3.62
C LEU A 36 4.61 10.90 3.02
N SER A 37 5.31 11.67 3.85
CA SER A 37 6.49 12.44 3.43
C SER A 37 7.65 11.52 3.04
N LEU A 38 7.96 10.50 3.86
CA LEU A 38 9.02 9.54 3.56
C LEU A 38 8.71 8.73 2.31
N LEU A 39 7.48 8.23 2.18
CA LEU A 39 7.06 7.49 1.00
C LEU A 39 7.16 8.35 -0.27
N SER A 40 6.80 9.63 -0.20
CA SER A 40 6.93 10.57 -1.32
C SER A 40 8.39 10.79 -1.71
N THR A 41 9.30 10.93 -0.73
CA THR A 41 10.74 11.07 -0.97
C THR A 41 11.34 9.81 -1.62
N TRP A 42 10.99 8.61 -1.14
CA TRP A 42 11.57 7.37 -1.64
C TRP A 42 11.03 6.95 -3.01
N THR A 43 9.75 7.20 -3.26
CA THR A 43 9.11 6.82 -4.54
C THR A 43 9.25 7.89 -5.62
N GLY A 44 9.62 9.13 -5.25
CA GLY A 44 9.54 10.29 -6.14
C GLY A 44 8.10 10.66 -6.54
N ILE A 45 7.09 10.01 -5.95
CA ILE A 45 5.68 10.24 -6.28
C ILE A 45 5.17 11.44 -5.47
N PRO A 46 4.46 12.39 -6.10
CA PRO A 46 3.86 13.50 -5.38
C PRO A 46 2.86 13.05 -4.30
N LYS A 47 2.88 13.70 -3.14
CA LYS A 47 2.01 13.38 -1.98
C LYS A 47 0.53 13.23 -2.35
N TYR A 48 0.00 14.07 -3.24
CA TYR A 48 -1.41 14.01 -3.64
C TYR A 48 -1.78 12.72 -4.39
N ARG A 49 -0.86 12.18 -5.22
CA ARG A 49 -1.06 10.87 -5.88
C ARG A 49 -0.86 9.73 -4.90
N LEU A 50 0.18 9.82 -4.08
CA LEU A 50 0.51 8.79 -3.10
C LEU A 50 -0.64 8.58 -2.11
N CYS A 51 -1.29 9.66 -1.68
CA CYS A 51 -2.49 9.60 -0.82
C CYS A 51 -3.68 8.90 -1.51
N LYS A 52 -3.89 9.09 -2.82
CA LYS A 52 -4.93 8.36 -3.57
C LYS A 52 -4.64 6.87 -3.65
N VAL A 53 -3.40 6.51 -4.01
CA VAL A 53 -2.98 5.11 -4.14
C VAL A 53 -3.05 4.40 -2.79
N LEU A 54 -2.55 5.02 -1.72
CA LEU A 54 -2.63 4.45 -0.37
C LEU A 54 -4.07 4.27 0.12
N LYS A 55 -4.99 5.21 -0.17
CA LYS A 55 -6.41 5.05 0.15
C LYS A 55 -7.01 3.84 -0.57
N GLN A 56 -6.68 3.64 -1.85
CA GLN A 56 -7.11 2.46 -2.60
C GLN A 56 -6.52 1.18 -1.99
N LEU A 57 -5.21 1.15 -1.74
CA LEU A 57 -4.53 0.01 -1.15
C LEU A 57 -5.11 -0.40 0.21
N CYS A 58 -5.39 0.56 1.11
CA CYS A 58 -6.09 0.28 2.37
C CYS A 58 -7.50 -0.29 2.16
N LYS A 59 -8.20 0.10 1.09
CA LYS A 59 -9.54 -0.42 0.77
C LYS A 59 -9.49 -1.84 0.20
N TYR A 60 -8.50 -2.14 -0.64
CA TYR A 60 -8.33 -3.46 -1.25
C TYR A 60 -7.67 -4.48 -0.32
N TYR A 61 -6.79 -4.04 0.59
CA TYR A 61 -6.04 -4.90 1.50
C TYR A 61 -6.16 -4.43 2.97
N PRO A 62 -7.37 -4.41 3.55
CA PRO A 62 -7.59 -3.89 4.90
C PRO A 62 -6.85 -4.67 5.99
N GLU A 63 -6.59 -5.97 5.76
CA GLU A 63 -5.88 -6.84 6.73
C GLU A 63 -4.35 -6.73 6.63
N LYS A 64 -3.83 -6.21 5.50
CA LYS A 64 -2.39 -6.13 5.25
C LYS A 64 -1.83 -4.73 5.41
N ILE A 65 -2.66 -3.68 5.28
CA ILE A 65 -2.18 -2.30 5.31
C ILE A 65 -2.98 -1.51 6.34
N ARG A 66 -2.29 -1.04 7.38
CA ARG A 66 -2.88 -0.23 8.43
C ARG A 66 -2.45 1.22 8.28
N LYS A 67 -3.44 2.12 8.34
CA LYS A 67 -3.21 3.55 8.53
C LYS A 67 -3.18 3.86 10.02
N ILE A 68 -2.11 4.52 10.47
CA ILE A 68 -1.93 4.98 11.84
C ILE A 68 -1.88 6.51 11.78
N THR A 69 -2.68 7.21 12.57
CA THR A 69 -2.67 8.67 12.63
C THR A 69 -2.13 9.08 13.98
N VAL A 70 -1.03 9.84 14.00
CA VAL A 70 -0.40 10.36 15.23
C VAL A 70 -0.34 11.87 15.11
N ALA A 71 -1.02 12.57 16.03
CA ALA A 71 -1.21 14.01 15.99
C ALA A 71 -1.78 14.47 14.62
N LYS A 72 -0.99 15.21 13.83
CA LYS A 72 -1.38 15.73 12.50
C LYS A 72 -0.87 14.87 11.33
N ASP A 73 -0.08 13.84 11.61
CA ASP A 73 0.60 13.04 10.60
C ASP A 73 -0.03 11.65 10.43
N ALA A 74 -0.07 11.21 9.17
CA ALA A 74 -0.54 9.87 8.79
C ALA A 74 0.63 8.97 8.39
N PHE A 75 0.66 7.81 9.01
CA PHE A 75 1.63 6.74 8.82
C PHE A 75 0.93 5.50 8.28
N TYR A 76 1.68 4.71 7.50
CA TYR A 76 1.19 3.51 6.85
C TYR A 76 2.15 2.37 7.15
N GLN A 77 1.60 1.21 7.54
CA GLN A 77 2.40 0.04 7.89
C GLN A 77 1.81 -1.20 7.21
N TYR A 78 2.70 -2.07 6.71
CA TYR A 78 2.32 -3.41 6.29
C TYR A 78 2.24 -4.32 7.51
N ILE A 79 1.09 -4.98 7.69
CA ILE A 79 0.90 -6.02 8.69
C ILE A 79 1.29 -7.35 8.01
N PRO A 80 2.41 -7.98 8.40
CA PRO A 80 2.69 -9.32 7.95
C PRO A 80 1.58 -10.23 8.48
N THR A 81 0.85 -10.87 7.57
CA THR A 81 -0.07 -11.95 7.95
C THR A 81 0.74 -13.01 8.70
N PRO A 82 0.33 -13.43 9.90
CA PRO A 82 1.04 -14.46 10.63
C PRO A 82 1.15 -15.69 9.73
N ASN A 83 2.39 -16.11 9.51
CA ASN A 83 2.70 -17.23 8.64
C ASN A 83 1.87 -18.44 9.13
N SER A 84 1.07 -19.06 8.25
CA SER A 84 0.14 -20.14 8.63
C SER A 84 0.85 -21.32 9.34
N ALA A 85 2.16 -21.47 9.12
CA ALA A 85 3.03 -22.38 9.85
C ALA A 85 3.07 -22.13 11.38
N PHE A 86 3.00 -20.87 11.84
CA PHE A 86 2.97 -20.54 13.27
C PHE A 86 1.65 -20.95 13.93
N LEU A 87 0.53 -20.84 13.21
CA LEU A 87 -0.78 -21.28 13.70
C LEU A 87 -0.89 -22.81 13.73
N ALA A 88 -0.21 -23.51 12.81
CA ALA A 88 -0.15 -24.97 12.80
C ALA A 88 0.59 -25.53 14.04
N ILE A 89 1.67 -24.88 14.51
CA ILE A 89 2.40 -25.32 15.71
C ILE A 89 1.53 -25.20 16.97
N ILE A 90 0.71 -24.16 17.08
CA ILE A 90 -0.15 -23.94 18.25
C ILE A 90 -1.35 -24.91 18.26
N LYS A 91 -1.79 -25.40 17.09
CA LYS A 91 -2.95 -26.29 16.97
C LYS A 91 -2.65 -27.77 17.26
N VAL A 92 -1.39 -28.15 17.53
CA VAL A 92 -0.96 -29.53 17.82
C VAL A 92 -0.71 -29.76 19.33
N LYS A 93 -1.20 -28.86 20.20
CA LYS A 93 -1.17 -29.05 21.67
C LYS A 93 -2.57 -28.90 22.28
N ARG A 94 -3.50 -29.75 21.87
CA ARG A 94 -4.67 -30.13 22.67
C ARG A 94 -4.94 -31.61 22.49
#